data_AF-A0A7I4YI86-F1
#
_entry.id   AF-A0A7I4YI86-F1
#
_cell.length_a   1.000
_cell.length_b   1.000
_cell.length_c   1.000
_cell.angle_alpha   90.00
_cell.angle_beta   90.00
_cell.angle_gamma   90.00
#
_symmetry.space_group_name_H-M   'P 1'
#
loop_
_entity.id
_entity.type
_entity.pdbx_description
1 polymer ?
#
loop_
_entity_poly.entity_id
_entity_poly.type
_entity_poly.pdbx_seq_one_letter_code
_entity_poly.pdbx_strand_id
1 'polypeptide(L)'
;MYEHRGNYAVEYSAQIQIGYPPQNFIVALDTGSSFLGFRAKSGSEDVMGYLYSDFVCIDTNPNHCFRQEFVCAQLIDDRDETIADGILGMAWPSMSRNITTPLEHLFANKMACPQAVFAFWLNRNPSEIAEGGELTLCGTDPSRYQAAR
;
A
#
# COMPACT_ATOMS: atom_id res chain seq x y z
N MET A 1 -2.04 -8.11 -7.31
CA MET A 1 -2.78 -7.78 -6.07
C MET A 1 -3.73 -8.92 -5.76
N TYR A 2 -4.14 -9.05 -4.51
CA TYR A 2 -5.08 -10.08 -4.06
C TYR A 2 -6.39 -9.42 -3.64
N GLU A 3 -7.51 -10.07 -3.96
CA GLU A 3 -8.82 -9.69 -3.43
C GLU A 3 -9.15 -10.59 -2.25
N HIS A 4 -9.52 -9.97 -1.13
CA HIS A 4 -9.96 -10.65 0.07
C HIS A 4 -11.39 -10.26 0.39
N ARG A 5 -12.26 -11.25 0.63
CA ARG A 5 -13.67 -11.04 0.98
C ARG A 5 -13.91 -11.49 2.41
N GLY A 6 -14.04 -10.53 3.32
CA GLY A 6 -14.53 -10.76 4.68
C GLY A 6 -16.04 -10.74 4.74
N ASN A 7 -16.61 -11.03 5.91
CA ASN A 7 -18.07 -11.02 6.10
C ASN A 7 -18.71 -9.63 5.88
N TYR A 8 -17.92 -8.56 6.01
CA TYR A 8 -18.39 -7.17 6.02
C TYR A 8 -17.70 -6.25 5.01
N ALA A 9 -16.60 -6.69 4.37
CA ALA A 9 -15.82 -5.84 3.48
C ALA A 9 -15.02 -6.65 2.44
N VAL A 10 -14.71 -6.01 1.31
CA VAL A 10 -13.73 -6.47 0.33
C VAL A 10 -12.47 -5.62 0.49
N GLU A 11 -11.32 -6.27 0.60
CA GLU A 11 -10.01 -5.63 0.74
C GLU A 11 -9.12 -6.03 -0.44
N TYR A 12 -8.44 -5.06 -1.04
CA TYR A 12 -7.41 -5.30 -2.05
C TYR A 12 -6.03 -5.07 -1.42
N SER A 13 -5.17 -6.07 -1.53
CA SER A 13 -3.85 -6.05 -0.91
C SER A 13 -2.72 -6.37 -1.89
N ALA A 14 -1.52 -5.93 -1.54
CA ALA A 14 -0.29 -6.23 -2.26
C ALA A 14 0.77 -6.73 -1.29
N GLN A 15 1.72 -7.52 -1.78
CA GLN A 15 2.89 -7.88 -1.02
C GLN A 15 3.96 -6.79 -1.18
N ILE A 16 4.51 -6.31 -0.08
CA ILE A 16 5.70 -5.46 -0.04
C ILE A 16 6.82 -6.16 0.72
N GLN A 17 8.03 -5.60 0.65
CA GLN A 17 9.18 -6.12 1.40
C GLN A 17 9.79 -5.05 2.30
N ILE A 18 10.20 -5.44 3.51
CA ILE A 18 10.89 -4.56 4.46
C ILE A 18 12.18 -5.20 4.98
N GLY A 19 13.24 -4.40 5.07
CA GLY A 19 14.50 -4.72 5.73
C GLY A 19 15.52 -5.46 4.87
N TYR A 20 16.65 -5.80 5.49
CA TYR A 20 17.73 -6.58 4.89
C TYR A 20 18.27 -7.63 5.91
N PRO A 21 17.97 -8.93 5.74
CA PRO A 21 17.33 -9.56 4.57
C PRO A 21 15.84 -9.17 4.41
N PRO A 22 15.31 -9.10 3.17
CA PRO A 22 13.93 -8.72 2.91
C PRO A 22 12.90 -9.66 3.54
N GLN A 23 11.90 -9.10 4.22
CA GLN A 23 10.76 -9.82 4.79
C GLN A 23 9.48 -9.40 4.08
N ASN A 24 8.63 -10.37 3.72
CA ASN A 24 7.39 -10.12 3.00
C ASN A 24 6.26 -9.74 3.97
N PHE A 25 5.49 -8.71 3.60
CA PHE A 25 4.29 -8.30 4.30
C PHE A 25 3.15 -8.10 3.29
N ILE A 26 1.93 -8.44 3.66
CA ILE A 26 0.73 -8.12 2.90
C ILE A 26 0.16 -6.81 3.43
N VAL A 27 -0.03 -5.82 2.56
CA VAL A 27 -0.57 -4.51 2.93
C VAL A 27 -1.84 -4.20 2.16
N ALA A 28 -2.85 -3.67 2.85
CA ALA A 28 -4.04 -3.11 2.23
C ALA A 28 -3.67 -1.81 1.51
N LEU A 29 -4.21 -1.61 0.32
CA LEU A 29 -3.94 -0.43 -0.49
C LEU A 29 -5.00 0.62 -0.20
N ASP A 30 -4.60 1.73 0.42
CA ASP A 30 -5.53 2.73 0.94
C ASP A 30 -5.24 4.13 0.39
N THR A 31 -6.08 4.58 -0.54
CA THR A 31 -6.01 5.95 -1.09
C THR A 31 -6.61 7.00 -0.16
N GLY A 32 -7.18 6.61 0.98
CA GLY A 32 -7.75 7.49 2.01
C GLY A 32 -6.78 7.83 3.16
N SER A 33 -5.65 7.14 3.28
CA SER A 33 -4.59 7.43 4.24
C SER A 33 -3.24 7.63 3.53
N SER A 34 -2.27 8.26 4.19
CA SER A 34 -1.02 8.69 3.53
C SER A 34 0.24 8.04 4.10
N PHE A 35 0.15 7.20 5.12
CA PHE A 35 1.30 6.61 5.79
C PHE A 35 1.37 5.10 5.61
N LEU A 36 2.58 4.56 5.61
CA LEU A 36 2.80 3.12 5.78
C LEU A 36 2.69 2.79 7.27
N GLY A 37 1.83 1.83 7.61
CA GLY A 37 1.63 1.43 8.99
C GLY A 37 1.28 -0.03 9.14
N PHE A 38 1.75 -0.66 10.21
CA PHE A 38 1.48 -2.06 10.54
C PHE A 38 0.55 -2.16 11.75
N ARG A 39 -0.43 -3.07 11.64
CA ARG A 39 -1.67 -2.97 12.39
C ARG A 39 -1.54 -3.27 13.86
N ALA A 40 -2.39 -2.51 14.56
CA ALA A 40 -3.00 -2.75 15.84
C ALA A 40 -4.10 -1.67 16.04
N LYS A 41 -5.41 -1.98 15.97
CA LYS A 41 -6.50 -0.96 15.78
C LYS A 41 -7.18 -0.52 17.09
N SER A 42 -7.73 0.71 17.12
CA SER A 42 -9.12 0.98 17.56
C SER A 42 -9.54 2.45 17.42
N GLY A 43 -10.63 2.70 16.68
CA GLY A 43 -11.80 3.48 17.14
C GLY A 43 -11.71 4.94 17.60
N SER A 44 -10.55 5.56 17.79
CA SER A 44 -10.47 6.97 18.22
C SER A 44 -9.18 7.60 17.72
N GLU A 45 -9.27 8.30 16.59
CA GLU A 45 -8.47 9.44 16.08
C GLU A 45 -6.93 9.56 16.31
N ASP A 46 -6.26 8.67 17.04
CA ASP A 46 -4.80 8.65 17.23
C ASP A 46 -4.32 7.19 17.30
N VAL A 47 -3.68 6.74 16.22
CA VAL A 47 -2.88 5.50 16.24
C VAL A 47 -1.65 5.78 17.09
N MET A 48 -1.61 5.25 18.32
CA MET A 48 -0.40 5.25 19.14
C MET A 48 0.55 4.17 18.63
N GLY A 49 1.71 4.58 18.14
CA GLY A 49 2.74 3.69 17.59
C GLY A 49 4.10 4.35 17.57
N TYR A 50 5.16 3.53 17.42
CA TYR A 50 6.51 4.04 17.25
C TYR A 50 6.82 4.18 15.76
N LEU A 51 7.58 5.23 15.44
CA LEU A 51 8.13 5.42 14.10
C LEU A 51 9.40 4.57 13.97
N TYR A 52 9.42 3.74 12.94
CA TYR A 52 10.58 2.98 12.50
C TYR A 52 11.02 3.47 11.13
N SER A 53 12.27 3.19 10.77
CA SER A 53 12.79 3.50 9.44
C SER A 53 13.61 2.32 8.94
N ASP A 54 13.26 1.81 7.77
CA ASP A 54 14.00 0.75 7.10
C ASP A 54 13.85 0.86 5.59
N PHE A 55 14.54 -0.01 4.85
CA PHE A 55 14.40 -0.15 3.41
C PHE A 55 13.08 -0.87 3.09
N VAL A 56 12.24 -0.24 2.29
CA VAL A 56 10.94 -0.76 1.86
C VAL A 56 10.91 -0.84 0.34
N CYS A 57 10.50 -1.99 -0.19
CA CYS A 57 10.24 -2.21 -1.62
C CYS A 57 8.75 -2.43 -1.84
N ILE A 58 8.10 -1.60 -2.67
CA ILE A 58 6.66 -1.76 -2.97
C ILE A 58 6.42 -3.00 -3.87
N ASP A 59 7.37 -3.34 -4.72
CA ASP A 59 7.35 -4.53 -5.57
C ASP A 59 8.77 -5.10 -5.75
N THR A 60 8.97 -5.95 -6.76
CA THR A 60 10.27 -6.57 -7.06
C THR A 60 11.23 -5.69 -7.87
N ASN A 61 10.79 -4.51 -8.33
CA ASN A 61 11.64 -3.57 -9.05
C ASN A 61 12.54 -2.83 -8.05
N PRO A 62 13.89 -2.92 -8.18
CA PRO A 62 14.80 -2.25 -7.26
C PRO A 62 14.65 -0.73 -7.24
N ASN A 63 14.09 -0.14 -8.30
CA ASN A 63 13.81 1.30 -8.34
C ASN A 63 12.58 1.72 -7.53
N HIS A 64 11.75 0.76 -7.10
CA HIS A 64 10.59 1.00 -6.22
C HIS A 64 10.94 0.68 -4.75
N CYS A 65 12.24 0.69 -4.44
CA CYS A 65 12.75 0.50 -3.11
C CYS A 65 13.41 1.77 -2.56
N PHE A 66 13.09 2.12 -1.32
CA PHE A 66 13.58 3.34 -0.68
C PHE A 66 13.55 3.23 0.84
N ARG A 67 14.32 4.08 1.51
CA ARG A 67 14.27 4.18 2.97
C ARG A 67 12.99 4.93 3.37
N GLN A 68 12.07 4.23 4.02
CA GLN A 68 10.75 4.73 4.39
C GLN A 68 10.62 4.77 5.92
N GLU A 69 9.99 5.82 6.44
CA GLU A 69 9.52 5.85 7.82
C GLU A 69 8.11 5.23 7.91
N PHE A 70 7.88 4.33 8.84
CA PHE A 70 6.58 3.67 9.00
C PHE A 70 6.23 3.49 10.47
N VAL A 71 4.93 3.42 10.75
CA VAL A 71 4.42 3.31 12.11
C VAL A 71 4.11 1.85 12.42
N CYS A 72 4.66 1.32 13.52
CA CYS A 72 4.18 0.07 14.09
C CYS A 72 3.31 0.38 15.30
N ALA A 73 2.05 -0.05 15.25
CA ALA A 73 1.11 0.17 16.34
C ALA A 73 1.35 -0.83 17.50
N GLN A 74 0.99 -0.43 18.72
CA GLN A 74 1.31 -1.19 19.94
C GLN A 74 0.18 -2.08 20.49
N LEU A 75 -1.05 -1.93 20.01
CA LEU A 75 -2.25 -2.59 20.57
C LEU A 75 -3.18 -3.14 19.50
N ILE A 76 -3.21 -4.46 19.28
CA ILE A 76 -4.02 -5.10 18.23
C ILE A 76 -5.38 -5.47 18.81
N ASP A 77 -6.48 -5.10 18.13
CA ASP A 77 -7.80 -5.71 18.38
C ASP A 77 -7.89 -6.99 17.54
N ASP A 78 -7.88 -8.14 18.22
CA ASP A 78 -7.95 -9.49 17.62
C ASP A 78 -9.28 -9.77 16.88
N ARG A 79 -10.22 -8.81 16.87
CA ARG A 79 -11.52 -8.92 16.16
C ARG A 79 -11.47 -8.45 14.70
N ASP A 80 -10.33 -7.97 14.22
CA ASP A 80 -10.19 -7.42 12.87
C ASP A 80 -9.90 -8.56 11.88
N GLU A 81 -10.94 -9.05 11.19
CA GLU A 81 -10.89 -10.12 10.15
C GLU A 81 -10.06 -9.76 8.89
N THR A 82 -9.33 -8.65 8.93
CA THR A 82 -8.47 -8.17 7.83
C THR A 82 -7.27 -9.09 7.67
N ILE A 83 -6.91 -9.38 6.43
CA ILE A 83 -5.84 -10.32 6.07
C ILE A 83 -4.50 -9.59 5.90
N ALA A 84 -4.52 -8.28 5.68
CA ALA A 84 -3.30 -7.48 5.55
C ALA A 84 -2.59 -7.24 6.89
N ASP A 85 -1.27 -7.47 6.94
CA ASP A 85 -0.40 -7.15 8.07
C ASP A 85 -0.35 -5.64 8.37
N GLY A 86 -0.63 -4.81 7.36
CA GLY A 86 -0.59 -3.36 7.46
C GLY A 86 -1.36 -2.65 6.35
N ILE A 87 -1.16 -1.34 6.27
CA ILE A 87 -1.76 -0.44 5.29
C ILE A 87 -0.64 0.31 4.58
N LEU A 88 -0.70 0.34 3.25
CA LEU A 88 0.10 1.23 2.41
C LEU A 88 -0.76 2.43 2.04
N GLY A 89 -0.59 3.54 2.77
CA GLY A 89 -1.26 4.80 2.49
C GLY A 89 -0.75 5.44 1.18
N MET A 90 -1.70 5.84 0.33
CA MET A 90 -1.48 6.39 -1.01
C MET A 90 -2.15 7.76 -1.22
N ALA A 91 -2.67 8.37 -0.16
CA ALA A 91 -3.26 9.70 -0.16
C ALA A 91 -2.18 10.81 -0.19
N TRP A 92 -2.65 12.05 -0.18
CA TRP A 92 -1.81 13.23 -0.24
C TRP A 92 -0.86 13.38 0.96
N PRO A 93 0.35 13.93 0.76
CA PRO A 93 1.31 14.18 1.83
C PRO A 93 0.80 15.10 2.94
N SER A 94 -0.14 16.00 2.63
CA SER A 94 -0.77 16.87 3.63
C SER A 94 -1.50 16.10 4.74
N MET A 95 -1.77 14.80 4.55
CA MET A 95 -2.42 13.93 5.54
C MET A 95 -1.42 13.13 6.39
N SER A 96 -0.10 13.23 6.14
CA SER A 96 0.92 12.35 6.73
C SER A 96 1.54 12.85 8.03
N ARG A 97 1.06 13.97 8.59
CA ARG A 97 1.60 14.59 9.82
C ARG A 97 3.12 14.81 9.76
N ASN A 98 3.64 15.26 8.60
CA ASN A 98 5.06 15.51 8.29
C ASN A 98 5.94 14.27 8.08
N ILE A 99 5.36 13.08 7.91
CA ILE A 99 6.11 11.88 7.49
C ILE A 99 6.12 11.83 5.96
N THR A 100 7.28 11.60 5.34
CA THR A 100 7.33 11.46 3.86
C THR A 100 6.53 10.22 3.46
N THR A 101 5.59 10.35 2.54
CA THR A 101 4.72 9.26 2.12
C THR A 101 5.46 8.25 1.22
N PRO A 102 5.00 6.99 1.14
CA PRO A 102 5.57 6.01 0.21
C PRO A 102 5.55 6.47 -1.25
N LEU A 103 4.49 7.16 -1.68
CA LEU A 103 4.39 7.67 -3.04
C LEU A 103 5.30 8.89 -3.29
N GLU A 104 5.52 9.76 -2.30
CA GLU A 104 6.53 10.82 -2.43
C GLU A 104 7.93 10.25 -2.64
N HIS A 105 8.31 9.24 -1.86
CA HIS A 105 9.60 8.58 -2.04
C HIS A 105 9.72 7.93 -3.42
N LEU A 106 8.68 7.22 -3.87
CA LEU A 106 8.64 6.59 -5.18
C LEU A 106 8.78 7.63 -6.30
N PHE A 107 8.03 8.72 -6.23
CA PHE A 107 7.96 9.74 -7.28
C PHE A 107 9.14 10.72 -7.27
N ALA A 108 9.96 10.73 -6.21
CA ALA A 108 11.15 11.55 -6.14
C ALA A 108 12.21 11.19 -7.21
N ASN A 109 12.30 9.91 -7.58
CA ASN A 109 13.22 9.46 -8.62
C ASN A 109 12.60 9.59 -10.02
N LYS A 110 12.70 10.78 -10.62
CA LYS A 110 12.14 11.06 -11.96
C LYS A 110 12.75 10.23 -13.10
N MET A 111 13.94 9.67 -12.90
CA MET A 111 14.58 8.82 -13.92
C MET A 111 13.95 7.43 -13.93
N ALA A 112 13.69 6.87 -12.75
CA ALA A 112 13.00 5.59 -12.63
C ALA A 112 11.48 5.71 -12.76
N CYS A 113 10.93 6.85 -12.36
CA CYS A 113 9.50 7.14 -12.33
C CYS A 113 9.19 8.39 -13.16
N PRO A 114 9.23 8.29 -14.50
CA PRO A 114 9.05 9.46 -15.38
C PRO A 114 7.62 10.01 -15.34
N GLN A 115 6.64 9.17 -15.00
CA GLN A 115 5.25 9.59 -14.79
C GLN A 115 4.93 9.42 -13.30
N ALA A 116 4.78 10.51 -12.56
CA ALA A 116 4.41 10.49 -11.14
C ALA A 116 2.91 10.19 -10.95
N VAL A 117 2.49 9.01 -11.41
CA VAL A 117 1.13 8.50 -11.35
C VAL A 117 1.17 7.03 -10.92
N PHE A 118 0.07 6.58 -10.32
CA PHE A 118 -0.21 5.17 -10.10
C PHE A 118 -1.62 4.88 -10.62
N ALA A 119 -1.88 3.62 -10.96
CA ALA A 119 -3.17 3.19 -11.48
C ALA A 119 -3.59 1.86 -10.85
N PHE A 120 -4.91 1.71 -10.71
CA PHE A 120 -5.52 0.47 -10.30
C PHE A 120 -6.36 -0.10 -11.43
N TRP A 121 -6.17 -1.38 -11.70
CA TRP A 121 -7.17 -2.21 -12.35
C TRP A 121 -7.66 -3.24 -11.34
N LEU A 122 -8.96 -3.24 -11.06
CA LEU A 122 -9.56 -4.17 -10.11
C LEU A 122 -10.34 -5.23 -10.90
N ASN A 123 -10.01 -6.50 -10.67
CA ASN A 123 -10.75 -7.59 -11.28
C ASN A 123 -12.18 -7.59 -10.75
N ARG A 124 -13.14 -7.70 -11.66
CA ARG A 124 -14.58 -7.71 -11.32
C ARG A 124 -15.15 -9.11 -11.31
N ASN A 125 -14.36 -10.13 -11.66
CA ASN A 125 -14.77 -11.52 -11.63
C ASN A 125 -14.72 -12.06 -10.20
N PRO A 126 -15.88 -12.26 -9.53
CA PRO A 126 -15.90 -12.71 -8.14
C PRO A 126 -15.39 -14.15 -7.94
N SER A 127 -15.21 -14.90 -9.02
CA SER A 127 -14.68 -16.26 -9.00
C SER A 127 -13.15 -16.33 -9.08
N GLU A 128 -12.47 -15.21 -9.32
CA GLU A 128 -11.00 -15.13 -9.52
C GLU A 128 -10.30 -14.29 -8.44
N ILE A 129 -10.58 -14.59 -7.17
CA ILE A 129 -10.06 -13.82 -6.02
C ILE A 129 -8.52 -13.76 -5.92
N ALA A 130 -7.83 -14.77 -6.47
CA ALA A 130 -6.37 -14.84 -6.48
C ALA A 130 -5.73 -13.82 -7.44
N GLU A 131 -6.44 -13.45 -8.50
CA GLU A 131 -6.07 -12.37 -9.42
C GLU A 131 -6.99 -11.17 -9.16
N GLY A 132 -6.92 -10.62 -7.96
CA GLY A 132 -7.81 -9.53 -7.54
C GLY A 132 -7.62 -8.23 -8.32
N GLY A 133 -6.44 -8.03 -8.90
CA GLY A 133 -6.17 -6.84 -9.71
C GLY A 133 -4.69 -6.53 -9.88
N GLU A 134 -4.44 -5.33 -10.39
CA GLU A 134 -3.14 -4.79 -10.72
C GLU A 134 -2.97 -3.37 -10.18
N LEU A 135 -1.82 -3.13 -9.55
CA LEU A 135 -1.33 -1.80 -9.18
C LEU A 135 -0.19 -1.50 -10.14
N THR A 136 -0.39 -0.53 -11.01
CA THR A 136 0.68 0.01 -11.85
C THR A 136 1.30 1.20 -11.14
N LEU A 137 2.62 1.16 -10.93
CA LEU A 137 3.39 2.29 -10.42
C LEU A 137 4.06 3.02 -11.57
N CYS A 138 4.24 4.32 -11.42
CA CYS A 138 5.00 5.15 -12.35
C CYS A 138 4.44 5.20 -13.79
N GLY A 139 3.14 5.00 -13.94
CA GLY A 139 2.46 4.92 -15.23
C GLY A 139 1.07 4.28 -15.13
N THR A 140 0.58 3.84 -16.29
CA THR A 140 -0.71 3.15 -16.46
C THR A 140 -0.51 1.95 -17.38
N ASP A 141 -1.31 0.89 -17.24
CA ASP A 141 -1.37 -0.19 -18.25
C ASP A 141 -2.53 0.07 -19.24
N PRO A 142 -2.25 0.43 -20.51
CA PRO A 142 -3.27 0.64 -21.54
C PRO A 142 -4.08 -0.63 -21.87
N SER A 143 -3.61 -1.82 -21.53
CA SER A 143 -4.36 -3.06 -21.73
C SER A 143 -5.59 -3.16 -20.81
N ARG A 144 -5.61 -2.36 -19.73
CA ARG A 144 -6.63 -2.42 -18.66
C ARG A 144 -7.77 -1.42 -18.81
N TYR A 145 -7.76 -0.57 -19.83
CA TYR A 145 -8.83 0.38 -20.08
C TYR A 145 -9.00 0.66 -21.58
N GLN A 146 -10.18 1.15 -21.96
CA GLN A 146 -10.42 1.65 -23.31
C GLN A 146 -10.29 3.17 -23.29
N ALA A 147 -9.67 3.74 -24.33
CA ALA A 147 -9.60 5.18 -24.48
C ALA A 147 -11.00 5.78 -24.49
N ALA A 148 -11.15 6.93 -23.82
CA ALA A 148 -12.38 7.69 -23.88
C ALA A 148 -12.68 8.03 -25.35
N ARG A 149 -13.92 7.75 -25.78
CA ARG A 149 -14.41 8.12 -27.11
C ARG A 149 -14.65 9.61 -27.21
#